data_AF-A0A8X6QGL6-F1
#
_entry.id   AF-A0A8X6QGL6-F1
#
_cell.length_a   1.000
_cell.length_b   1.000
_cell.length_c   1.000
_cell.angle_alpha   90.00
_cell.angle_beta   90.00
_cell.angle_gamma   90.00
#
_symmetry.space_group_name_H-M   'P 1'
#
loop_
_entity.id
_entity.type
_entity.pdbx_description
1 polymer ?
#
loop_
_entity_poly.entity_id
_entity_poly.type
_entity_poly.pdbx_seq_one_letter_code
_entity_poly.pdbx_strand_id
1 'polypeptide(L)'
;MTFASFRSRLKQRTPLEKYLIAAILILSIVLLGLIIAYSLSSGKQDKQDKDLVCRTPACYAVGSTLRNSMDLNSDPCKDFYSYCCGGWEKSHHIPKDMIKYGAIEELQIKVLHKIKASIESKGGLPFLRFAGEWGGWPVTDTSWSARKFHALSALAKIQLKTGHVYILPIIIATDPKNTTRKLIQIDRPSLIISENILRKKTEESSKKDLKNFEIFFSKVAVLLGAKQSNFSADFNSIVNFEENMLQMMSPPEDMEDIKYWYNNMTLMDLQKRVPQINWIQYIQEITNSSLLSIDKGYEIHKKDIVIVRDLPYVLKISEYVRNEKNSRQISTYLGWRVLTTLLDHLPYQFSVALEEYYRDSGYPLQTTERWKTCINRINSAFGIVSAFLYVKEHFSMDVRNEVRKLVLDLSYQFERRLLNNDWMDRKTKNAALQKLRAMKVNVGFPDWITDESNLDDYYMQTNMPTMGDDVFENDLKLMEHKTMQVIKSLRVLPKREEWTMSPVTINAAYNRNTNSIKMFTYCSSISAFPAAFLQLPLYKNSLPEYFNYAAIGSIIGHEITHGFDSEGSFINFYLVTQFR
;
A
#
# COMPACT_ATOMS: atom_id res chain seq x y z
N MET A 1 -6.99 -81.12 -23.24
CA MET A 1 -7.11 -82.01 -24.43
C MET A 1 -5.72 -82.51 -24.77
N THR A 2 -5.42 -83.80 -24.65
CA THR A 2 -4.10 -84.35 -24.98
C THR A 2 -3.85 -84.28 -26.49
N PHE A 3 -2.64 -83.89 -26.94
CA PHE A 3 -2.29 -83.71 -28.36
C PHE A 3 -2.64 -84.94 -29.24
N ALA A 4 -2.65 -86.13 -28.64
CA ALA A 4 -3.03 -87.38 -29.29
C ALA A 4 -4.51 -87.44 -29.72
N SER A 5 -5.45 -86.88 -28.95
CA SER A 5 -6.89 -86.93 -29.27
C SER A 5 -7.30 -85.88 -30.31
N PHE A 6 -6.50 -84.82 -30.48
CA PHE A 6 -6.71 -83.80 -31.50
C PHE A 6 -6.32 -84.30 -32.90
N ARG A 7 -5.21 -85.04 -33.02
CA ARG A 7 -4.75 -85.64 -34.28
C ARG A 7 -5.70 -86.71 -34.84
N SER A 8 -6.31 -87.55 -34.00
CA SER A 8 -7.24 -88.57 -34.48
C SER A 8 -8.55 -87.96 -35.01
N ARG A 9 -9.07 -86.92 -34.33
CA ARG A 9 -10.27 -86.20 -34.76
C ARG A 9 -10.07 -85.39 -36.04
N LEU A 10 -8.86 -84.89 -36.31
CA LEU A 10 -8.52 -84.19 -37.56
C LEU A 10 -8.43 -85.12 -38.78
N LYS A 11 -8.04 -86.40 -38.61
CA LYS A 11 -7.97 -87.37 -39.71
C LYS A 11 -9.35 -87.75 -40.27
N GLN A 12 -10.40 -87.72 -39.44
CA GLN A 12 -11.77 -88.07 -39.82
C GLN A 12 -12.58 -86.93 -40.46
N ARG A 13 -12.01 -85.72 -40.58
CA ARG A 13 -12.70 -84.55 -41.13
C ARG A 13 -12.58 -84.44 -42.65
N THR A 14 -13.63 -83.93 -43.28
CA THR A 14 -13.69 -83.70 -44.73
C THR A 14 -12.68 -82.62 -45.16
N PRO A 15 -12.29 -82.55 -46.45
CA PRO A 15 -11.36 -81.52 -46.93
C PRO A 15 -11.86 -80.10 -46.60
N LEU A 16 -13.16 -79.86 -46.77
CA LEU A 16 -13.82 -78.58 -46.50
C LEU A 16 -13.71 -78.19 -45.01
N GLU A 17 -13.92 -79.13 -44.09
CA GLU A 17 -13.80 -78.87 -42.65
C GLU A 17 -12.37 -78.51 -42.23
N LYS A 18 -11.35 -79.11 -42.88
CA LYS A 18 -9.94 -78.78 -42.63
C LYS A 18 -9.63 -77.36 -43.12
N TYR A 19 -10.14 -76.97 -44.29
CA TYR A 19 -10.01 -75.60 -44.80
C TYR A 19 -10.71 -74.58 -43.90
N LEU A 20 -11.91 -74.88 -43.41
CA LEU A 20 -12.64 -73.99 -42.50
C LEU A 20 -11.92 -73.84 -41.16
N ILE A 21 -11.37 -74.91 -40.59
CA ILE A 21 -10.58 -74.83 -39.35
C ILE A 21 -9.32 -73.99 -39.56
N ALA A 22 -8.62 -74.18 -40.68
CA ALA A 22 -7.43 -73.39 -41.02
C ALA A 22 -7.79 -71.91 -41.23
N ALA A 23 -8.88 -71.62 -41.94
CA ALA A 23 -9.36 -70.26 -42.17
C ALA A 23 -9.77 -69.57 -40.86
N ILE A 24 -10.46 -70.27 -39.94
CA ILE A 24 -10.81 -69.76 -38.62
C ILE A 24 -9.54 -69.49 -37.80
N LEU A 25 -8.55 -70.39 -37.82
CA LEU A 25 -7.28 -70.16 -37.13
C LEU A 25 -6.54 -68.94 -37.68
N ILE A 26 -6.48 -68.79 -39.00
CA ILE A 26 -5.84 -67.63 -39.64
C ILE A 26 -6.59 -66.34 -39.29
N LEU A 27 -7.92 -66.33 -39.39
CA LEU A 27 -8.75 -65.18 -39.00
C LEU A 27 -8.59 -64.84 -37.52
N SER A 28 -8.49 -65.85 -36.65
CA SER A 28 -8.26 -65.66 -35.21
C SER A 28 -6.89 -65.04 -34.95
N ILE A 29 -5.84 -65.48 -35.66
CA ILE A 29 -4.48 -64.94 -35.54
C ILE A 29 -4.43 -63.50 -36.07
N VAL A 30 -5.09 -63.21 -37.19
CA VAL A 30 -5.19 -61.86 -37.75
C VAL A 30 -5.93 -60.93 -36.79
N LEU A 31 -7.07 -61.38 -36.23
CA LEU A 31 -7.82 -60.60 -35.24
C LEU A 31 -6.99 -60.33 -33.98
N LEU A 32 -6.28 -61.34 -33.47
CA LEU A 32 -5.39 -61.17 -32.32
C LEU A 32 -4.26 -60.19 -32.63
N GLY A 33 -3.67 -60.27 -33.83
CA GLY A 33 -2.65 -59.34 -34.31
C GLY A 33 -3.17 -57.90 -34.41
N LEU A 34 -4.38 -57.69 -34.91
CA LEU A 34 -5.04 -56.39 -34.97
C LEU A 34 -5.35 -55.82 -33.57
N ILE A 35 -5.79 -56.66 -32.63
CA ILE A 35 -6.04 -56.26 -31.24
C ILE A 35 -4.74 -55.85 -30.54
N ILE A 36 -3.65 -56.60 -30.75
CA ILE A 36 -2.33 -56.28 -30.20
C ILE A 36 -1.80 -54.99 -30.84
N ALA A 37 -1.92 -54.82 -32.15
CA ALA A 37 -1.52 -53.60 -32.84
C ALA A 37 -2.32 -52.36 -32.36
N TYR A 38 -3.63 -52.50 -32.18
CA TYR A 38 -4.49 -51.45 -31.64
C TYR A 38 -4.10 -51.09 -30.19
N SER A 39 -3.85 -52.09 -29.35
CA SER A 39 -3.43 -51.89 -27.94
C SER A 39 -2.04 -51.24 -27.84
N LEU A 40 -1.10 -51.59 -28.73
CA LEU A 40 0.23 -50.98 -28.79
C LEU A 40 0.17 -49.55 -29.33
N SER A 41 -0.75 -49.25 -30.26
CA SER A 41 -0.99 -47.91 -30.78
C SER A 41 -1.65 -47.01 -29.73
N SER A 42 -2.71 -47.48 -29.05
CA SER A 42 -3.39 -46.70 -28.01
C SER A 42 -2.49 -46.45 -26.80
N GLY A 43 -1.65 -47.43 -26.42
CA GLY A 43 -0.67 -47.29 -25.35
C GLY A 43 0.45 -46.28 -25.63
N LYS A 44 0.77 -46.02 -26.91
CA LYS A 44 1.70 -44.94 -27.30
C LYS A 44 1.04 -43.57 -27.24
N GLN A 45 -0.21 -43.46 -27.68
CA GLN A 45 -0.97 -42.21 -27.66
C GLN A 45 -1.28 -41.76 -26.22
N ASP A 46 -1.66 -42.69 -25.34
CA ASP A 46 -1.90 -42.44 -23.90
C ASP A 46 -0.61 -42.12 -23.12
N LYS A 47 0.57 -42.54 -23.61
CA LYS A 47 1.86 -42.10 -23.05
C LYS A 47 2.21 -40.67 -23.46
N GLN A 48 1.93 -40.30 -24.71
CA GLN A 48 2.23 -38.97 -25.24
C GLN A 48 1.32 -37.88 -24.63
N ASP A 49 0.04 -38.18 -24.37
CA ASP A 49 -0.87 -37.29 -23.64
C ASP A 49 -0.57 -37.19 -22.14
N LYS A 50 0.02 -38.22 -21.53
CA LYS A 50 0.42 -38.20 -20.11
C LYS A 50 1.55 -37.21 -19.81
N ASP A 51 2.40 -36.93 -20.79
CA ASP A 51 3.52 -35.98 -20.65
C ASP A 51 3.13 -34.51 -20.93
N LEU A 52 1.99 -34.26 -21.59
CA LEU A 52 1.53 -32.91 -21.98
C LEU A 52 0.71 -32.19 -20.90
N VAL A 53 0.07 -32.92 -19.98
CA VAL A 53 -0.84 -32.34 -18.97
C VAL A 53 -0.15 -32.28 -17.62
N CYS A 54 0.01 -31.07 -17.07
CA CYS A 54 0.56 -30.89 -15.74
C CYS A 54 -0.37 -31.45 -14.66
N ARG A 55 0.13 -32.37 -13.82
CA ARG A 55 -0.61 -33.03 -12.74
C ARG A 55 -0.05 -32.74 -11.35
N THR A 56 0.70 -31.66 -11.19
CA THR A 56 1.17 -31.25 -9.86
C THR A 56 -0.03 -30.73 -9.04
N PRO A 57 0.01 -30.84 -7.70
CA PRO A 57 -1.03 -30.25 -6.85
C PRO A 57 -1.26 -28.75 -7.12
N ALA A 58 -0.22 -28.02 -7.49
CA ALA A 58 -0.32 -26.61 -7.88
C ALA A 58 -1.09 -26.41 -9.19
N CYS A 59 -0.83 -27.24 -10.20
CA CYS A 59 -1.58 -27.21 -11.47
C CYS A 59 -3.06 -27.54 -11.26
N TYR A 60 -3.38 -28.50 -10.40
CA TYR A 60 -4.77 -28.78 -10.06
C TYR A 60 -5.44 -27.63 -9.31
N ALA A 61 -4.76 -27.04 -8.32
CA ALA A 61 -5.30 -25.90 -7.56
C ALA A 61 -5.59 -24.70 -8.48
N VAL A 62 -4.61 -24.28 -9.28
CA VAL A 62 -4.77 -23.15 -10.21
C VAL A 62 -5.77 -23.46 -11.32
N GLY A 63 -5.70 -24.66 -11.93
CA GLY A 63 -6.63 -25.08 -12.98
C GLY A 63 -8.08 -25.10 -12.50
N SER A 64 -8.32 -25.58 -11.28
CA SER A 64 -9.64 -25.55 -10.65
C SER A 64 -10.11 -24.10 -10.40
N THR A 65 -9.25 -23.24 -9.86
CA THR A 65 -9.61 -21.83 -9.63
C THR A 65 -9.96 -21.11 -10.93
N LEU A 66 -9.19 -21.30 -12.01
CA LEU A 66 -9.46 -20.70 -13.32
C LEU A 66 -10.78 -21.19 -13.88
N ARG A 67 -11.00 -22.52 -13.89
CA ARG A 67 -12.23 -23.12 -14.41
C ARG A 67 -13.47 -22.60 -13.69
N ASN A 68 -13.37 -22.41 -12.37
CA ASN A 68 -14.48 -21.91 -11.56
C ASN A 68 -14.72 -20.40 -11.72
N SER A 69 -13.70 -19.65 -12.14
CA SER A 69 -13.81 -18.20 -12.31
C SER A 69 -14.36 -17.81 -13.68
N MET A 70 -14.15 -18.64 -14.69
CA MET A 70 -14.53 -18.37 -16.07
C MET A 70 -16.04 -18.51 -16.32
N ASP A 71 -16.59 -17.65 -17.18
CA ASP A 71 -17.91 -17.83 -17.80
C ASP A 71 -17.76 -18.25 -19.26
N LEU A 72 -17.87 -19.55 -19.51
CA LEU A 72 -17.70 -20.12 -20.86
C LEU A 72 -18.82 -19.75 -21.84
N ASN A 73 -19.88 -19.09 -21.38
CA ASN A 73 -20.93 -18.56 -22.26
C ASN A 73 -20.59 -17.17 -22.80
N SER A 74 -19.63 -16.47 -22.19
CA SER A 74 -19.14 -15.18 -22.68
C SER A 74 -18.14 -15.43 -23.81
N ASP A 75 -18.25 -14.68 -24.90
CA ASP A 75 -17.31 -14.77 -26.02
C ASP A 75 -15.99 -14.05 -25.64
N PRO A 76 -14.85 -14.75 -25.53
CA PRO A 76 -13.58 -14.14 -25.15
C PRO A 76 -13.09 -13.09 -26.15
N CYS A 77 -13.55 -13.14 -27.41
CA CYS A 77 -13.20 -12.15 -28.42
C CYS A 77 -14.04 -10.87 -28.32
N LYS A 78 -15.14 -10.88 -27.56
CA LYS A 78 -16.02 -9.72 -27.34
C LYS A 78 -15.84 -9.12 -25.97
N ASP A 79 -15.80 -9.96 -24.93
CA ASP A 79 -15.62 -9.53 -23.54
C ASP A 79 -14.78 -10.56 -22.78
N PHE A 80 -13.46 -10.34 -22.84
CA PHE A 80 -12.50 -11.21 -22.18
C PHE A 80 -12.60 -11.11 -20.64
N TYR A 81 -13.06 -9.98 -20.09
CA TYR A 81 -13.26 -9.82 -18.66
C TYR A 81 -14.41 -10.72 -18.18
N SER A 82 -15.58 -10.63 -18.80
CA SER A 82 -16.71 -11.49 -18.47
C SER A 82 -16.38 -12.97 -18.69
N TYR A 83 -15.66 -13.32 -19.76
CA TYR A 83 -15.18 -14.68 -19.98
C TYR A 83 -14.26 -15.19 -18.87
N CYS A 84 -13.34 -14.37 -18.36
CA CYS A 84 -12.38 -14.78 -17.33
C CYS A 84 -12.94 -14.74 -15.90
N CYS A 85 -13.82 -13.78 -15.60
CA CYS A 85 -14.24 -13.45 -14.24
C CYS A 85 -15.74 -13.68 -13.98
N GLY A 86 -16.57 -13.84 -15.01
CA GLY A 86 -18.02 -13.88 -14.87
C GLY A 86 -18.55 -15.08 -14.07
N GLY A 87 -17.82 -16.20 -14.02
CA GLY A 87 -18.13 -17.33 -13.14
C GLY A 87 -17.83 -17.03 -11.67
N TRP A 88 -16.76 -16.27 -11.41
CA TRP A 88 -16.40 -15.80 -10.07
C TRP A 88 -17.44 -14.81 -9.53
N GLU A 89 -17.83 -13.81 -10.33
CA GLU A 89 -18.83 -12.81 -9.94
C GLU A 89 -20.21 -13.44 -9.62
N LYS A 90 -20.62 -14.46 -10.39
CA LYS A 90 -21.88 -15.19 -10.13
C LYS A 90 -21.84 -16.04 -8.86
N SER A 91 -20.65 -16.51 -8.46
CA SER A 91 -20.47 -17.42 -7.32
C SER A 91 -20.06 -16.73 -6.02
N HIS A 92 -19.58 -15.49 -6.09
CA HIS A 92 -19.10 -14.71 -4.95
C HIS A 92 -19.94 -13.44 -4.77
N HIS A 93 -20.92 -13.50 -3.88
CA HIS A 93 -21.63 -12.32 -3.41
C HIS A 93 -20.84 -11.72 -2.26
N ILE A 94 -20.69 -10.40 -2.21
CA ILE A 94 -20.16 -9.70 -1.03
C ILE A 94 -21.23 -9.82 0.07
N PRO A 95 -20.99 -10.53 1.20
CA PRO A 95 -21.91 -10.49 2.35
C PRO A 95 -22.24 -9.04 2.74
N LYS A 96 -23.47 -8.79 3.20
CA LYS A 96 -23.93 -7.42 3.49
C LYS A 96 -23.11 -6.69 4.57
N ASP A 97 -22.35 -7.45 5.33
CA ASP A 97 -21.65 -7.06 6.55
C ASP A 97 -20.15 -7.45 6.56
N MET A 98 -19.65 -8.16 5.53
CA MET A 98 -18.26 -8.61 5.46
C MET A 98 -17.74 -8.84 4.05
N ILE A 99 -16.41 -8.92 3.91
CA ILE A 99 -15.72 -9.38 2.69
C ILE A 99 -15.18 -10.85 2.84
N LYS A 100 -15.11 -11.48 4.04
CA LYS A 100 -14.83 -12.94 4.28
C LYS A 100 -14.86 -13.38 5.78
N TYR A 101 -15.07 -14.68 6.09
CA TYR A 101 -15.11 -15.32 7.45
C TYR A 101 -14.53 -16.77 7.48
N GLY A 102 -13.95 -17.25 8.60
CA GLY A 102 -13.36 -18.61 8.77
C GLY A 102 -13.31 -19.20 10.20
N ALA A 103 -12.61 -20.33 10.38
CA ALA A 103 -12.49 -21.12 11.63
C ALA A 103 -11.17 -20.92 12.42
N ILE A 104 -10.33 -19.99 11.98
CA ILE A 104 -9.06 -19.63 12.64
C ILE A 104 -9.31 -18.60 13.76
N GLU A 105 -10.47 -17.93 13.69
CA GLU A 105 -11.01 -16.90 14.56
C GLU A 105 -11.31 -17.39 15.98
N GLU A 106 -11.49 -18.71 16.17
CA GLU A 106 -11.84 -19.28 17.47
C GLU A 106 -10.62 -19.43 18.42
N LEU A 107 -9.40 -19.49 17.88
CA LEU A 107 -8.17 -19.74 18.65
C LEU A 107 -7.46 -18.47 19.19
N GLN A 108 -7.93 -17.26 18.84
CA GLN A 108 -7.21 -16.01 19.12
C GLN A 108 -7.85 -15.12 20.21
N ILE A 109 -8.98 -15.53 20.79
CA ILE A 109 -9.80 -14.71 21.71
C ILE A 109 -9.12 -14.48 23.08
N LYS A 110 -8.15 -15.32 23.50
CA LYS A 110 -7.53 -15.22 24.84
C LYS A 110 -6.45 -14.14 24.99
N VAL A 111 -5.78 -13.72 23.91
CA VAL A 111 -4.76 -12.66 23.95
C VAL A 111 -5.36 -11.28 23.71
N LEU A 112 -6.40 -11.18 22.87
CA LEU A 112 -7.07 -9.91 22.53
C LEU A 112 -7.96 -9.36 23.65
N HIS A 113 -8.44 -10.19 24.58
CA HIS A 113 -9.31 -9.75 25.69
C HIS A 113 -8.63 -8.78 26.65
N LYS A 114 -7.33 -8.96 26.95
CA LYS A 114 -6.58 -8.07 27.85
C LYS A 114 -6.32 -6.69 27.23
N ILE A 115 -5.96 -6.67 25.94
CA ILE A 115 -5.76 -5.43 25.16
C ILE A 115 -7.09 -4.69 24.99
N LYS A 116 -8.18 -5.41 24.68
CA LYS A 116 -9.53 -4.85 24.58
C LYS A 116 -9.93 -4.17 25.90
N ALA A 117 -9.84 -4.88 27.04
CA ALA A 117 -10.24 -4.33 28.33
C ALA A 117 -9.45 -3.06 28.72
N SER A 118 -8.14 -3.02 28.45
CA SER A 118 -7.30 -1.84 28.73
C SER A 118 -7.76 -0.61 27.94
N ILE A 119 -7.99 -0.74 26.63
CA ILE A 119 -8.44 0.36 25.77
C ILE A 119 -9.86 0.80 26.16
N GLU A 120 -10.80 -0.14 26.30
CA GLU A 120 -12.21 0.19 26.62
C GLU A 120 -12.34 0.92 27.97
N SER A 121 -11.55 0.52 28.99
CA SER A 121 -11.63 1.10 30.33
C SER A 121 -11.26 2.60 30.40
N LYS A 122 -10.48 3.09 29.44
CA LYS A 122 -9.97 4.47 29.42
C LYS A 122 -10.84 5.43 28.60
N GLY A 123 -11.80 4.93 27.82
CA GLY A 123 -12.68 5.77 27.02
C GLY A 123 -11.90 6.72 26.09
N GLY A 124 -12.36 7.96 25.99
CA GLY A 124 -11.70 9.05 25.26
C GLY A 124 -10.56 9.76 25.98
N LEU A 125 -10.27 9.42 27.23
CA LEU A 125 -9.31 10.16 28.07
C LEU A 125 -7.89 10.25 27.49
N PRO A 126 -7.32 9.19 26.87
CA PRO A 126 -5.98 9.28 26.27
C PRO A 126 -5.90 10.35 25.18
N PHE A 127 -6.92 10.43 24.31
CA PHE A 127 -7.00 11.48 23.30
C PHE A 127 -7.15 12.87 23.94
N LEU A 128 -8.01 13.03 24.95
CA LEU A 128 -8.19 14.33 25.61
C LEU A 128 -6.91 14.82 26.30
N ARG A 129 -6.11 13.91 26.89
CA ARG A 129 -4.80 14.23 27.45
C ARG A 129 -3.85 14.70 26.37
N PHE A 130 -3.76 13.97 25.27
CA PHE A 130 -2.94 14.34 24.12
C PHE A 130 -3.39 15.68 23.52
N ALA A 131 -4.70 15.92 23.43
CA ALA A 131 -5.27 17.20 23.00
C ALA A 131 -4.81 18.35 23.89
N GLY A 132 -4.75 18.14 25.20
CA GLY A 132 -4.24 19.11 26.17
C GLY A 132 -2.80 19.55 25.91
N GLU A 133 -1.93 18.68 25.39
CA GLU A 133 -0.50 19.00 25.14
C GLU A 133 -0.32 20.11 24.09
N TRP A 134 -1.22 20.19 23.12
CA TRP A 134 -1.22 21.20 22.05
C TRP A 134 -2.26 22.30 22.22
N GLY A 135 -3.02 22.30 23.32
CA GLY A 135 -3.89 23.42 23.73
C GLY A 135 -5.38 23.09 23.83
N GLY A 136 -5.75 21.81 23.81
CA GLY A 136 -7.10 21.30 24.10
C GLY A 136 -8.08 21.46 22.94
N TRP A 137 -9.22 20.78 23.05
CA TRP A 137 -10.29 20.82 22.05
C TRP A 137 -11.54 21.52 22.63
N PRO A 138 -11.98 22.69 22.08
CA PRO A 138 -13.06 23.49 22.66
C PRO A 138 -14.42 22.79 22.73
N VAL A 139 -14.62 21.73 21.93
CA VAL A 139 -15.89 20.99 21.85
C VAL A 139 -16.13 20.16 23.12
N THR A 140 -15.07 19.68 23.75
CA THR A 140 -15.14 18.84 24.97
C THR A 140 -14.73 19.57 26.24
N ASP A 141 -14.13 20.76 26.13
CA ASP A 141 -13.64 21.57 27.25
C ASP A 141 -14.29 22.96 27.28
N THR A 142 -15.25 23.15 28.20
CA THR A 142 -15.92 24.44 28.40
C THR A 142 -15.02 25.49 29.04
N SER A 143 -13.88 25.10 29.63
CA SER A 143 -12.89 25.99 30.22
C SER A 143 -11.82 26.45 29.20
N TRP A 144 -11.92 25.98 27.96
CA TRP A 144 -10.98 26.32 26.90
C TRP A 144 -10.92 27.84 26.64
N SER A 145 -9.70 28.36 26.43
CA SER A 145 -9.48 29.78 26.22
C SER A 145 -8.55 30.05 25.04
N ALA A 146 -8.99 30.91 24.13
CA ALA A 146 -8.20 31.35 22.98
C ALA A 146 -6.84 31.97 23.38
N ARG A 147 -6.74 32.57 24.57
CA ARG A 147 -5.49 33.18 25.07
C ARG A 147 -4.40 32.15 25.39
N LYS A 148 -4.78 30.91 25.70
CA LYS A 148 -3.85 29.83 26.05
C LYS A 148 -3.46 28.97 24.84
N PHE A 149 -4.09 29.22 23.69
CA PHE A 149 -3.90 28.44 22.48
C PHE A 149 -3.01 29.20 21.49
N HIS A 150 -1.95 28.54 21.03
CA HIS A 150 -1.04 29.08 20.02
C HIS A 150 -1.04 28.15 18.80
N ALA A 151 -1.70 28.57 17.73
CA ALA A 151 -1.96 27.73 16.57
C ALA A 151 -0.69 27.10 15.96
N LEU A 152 0.38 27.89 15.75
CA LEU A 152 1.64 27.37 15.21
C LEU A 152 2.30 26.35 16.14
N SER A 153 2.32 26.61 17.44
CA SER A 153 2.89 25.65 18.40
C SER A 153 2.05 24.37 18.47
N ALA A 154 0.73 24.49 18.37
CA ALA A 154 -0.17 23.34 18.31
C ALA A 154 0.11 22.48 17.07
N LEU A 155 0.20 23.09 15.89
CA LEU A 155 0.57 22.42 14.64
C LEU A 155 1.93 21.72 14.76
N ALA A 156 2.93 22.40 15.32
CA ALA A 156 4.27 21.86 15.49
C ALA A 156 4.29 20.63 16.40
N LYS A 157 3.61 20.71 17.56
CA LYS A 157 3.52 19.61 18.52
C LYS A 157 2.77 18.41 17.95
N ILE A 158 1.63 18.64 17.28
CA ILE A 158 0.86 17.58 16.64
C ILE A 158 1.72 16.87 15.59
N GLN A 159 2.41 17.64 14.74
CA GLN A 159 3.28 17.09 13.72
C GLN A 159 4.44 16.31 14.33
N LEU A 160 5.13 16.86 15.32
CA LEU A 160 6.25 16.20 16.00
C LEU A 160 5.81 14.86 16.62
N LYS A 161 4.67 14.85 17.32
CA LYS A 161 4.17 13.66 18.01
C LYS A 161 3.56 12.60 17.09
N THR A 162 2.91 13.00 16.01
CA THR A 162 2.10 12.06 15.22
C THR A 162 2.58 11.86 13.78
N GLY A 163 3.43 12.77 13.28
CA GLY A 163 3.82 12.85 11.87
C GLY A 163 2.74 13.42 10.96
N HIS A 164 1.51 13.60 11.46
CA HIS A 164 0.41 14.15 10.69
C HIS A 164 0.50 15.66 10.59
N VAL A 165 0.13 16.17 9.42
CA VAL A 165 0.25 17.57 9.05
C VAL A 165 -1.13 18.14 8.73
N TYR A 166 -1.41 19.32 9.28
CA TYR A 166 -2.70 20.00 9.13
C TYR A 166 -2.45 21.50 8.93
N ILE A 167 -3.32 22.18 8.18
CA ILE A 167 -3.31 23.63 7.92
C ILE A 167 -2.02 24.16 7.24
N LEU A 168 -0.85 24.00 7.83
CA LEU A 168 0.43 24.40 7.26
C LEU A 168 1.46 23.26 7.32
N PRO A 169 1.32 22.24 6.45
CA PRO A 169 2.26 21.13 6.35
C PRO A 169 3.71 21.55 6.09
N ILE A 170 4.62 21.03 6.94
CA ILE A 170 6.06 21.02 6.71
C ILE A 170 6.49 19.58 6.46
N ILE A 171 7.06 19.27 5.32
CA ILE A 171 7.38 17.89 4.91
C ILE A 171 8.87 17.81 4.61
N ILE A 172 9.55 16.77 5.08
CA ILE A 172 10.92 16.48 4.68
C ILE A 172 10.85 15.44 3.57
N ALA A 173 11.15 15.90 2.36
CA ALA A 173 11.05 15.07 1.17
C ALA A 173 12.22 15.36 0.24
N THR A 174 12.50 14.38 -0.61
CA THR A 174 13.59 14.48 -1.57
C THR A 174 13.36 15.62 -2.54
N ASP A 175 14.44 16.33 -2.88
CA ASP A 175 14.40 17.37 -3.89
C ASP A 175 14.17 16.75 -5.28
N PRO A 176 13.03 17.02 -5.95
CA PRO A 176 12.73 16.45 -7.26
C PRO A 176 13.72 16.89 -8.35
N LYS A 177 14.47 17.99 -8.15
CA LYS A 177 15.55 18.42 -9.07
C LYS A 177 16.94 17.93 -8.64
N ASN A 178 17.09 17.36 -7.43
CA ASN A 178 18.34 16.79 -6.95
C ASN A 178 18.09 15.65 -5.93
N THR A 179 18.02 14.42 -6.42
CA THR A 179 17.69 13.24 -5.58
C THR A 179 18.77 12.86 -4.56
N THR A 180 19.94 13.51 -4.58
CA THR A 180 21.01 13.29 -3.59
C THR A 180 20.76 13.97 -2.24
N ARG A 181 19.70 14.79 -2.13
CA ARG A 181 19.38 15.52 -0.90
C ARG A 181 17.89 15.53 -0.61
N LYS A 182 17.55 15.67 0.67
CA LYS A 182 16.21 16.02 1.12
C LYS A 182 16.14 17.50 1.46
N LEU A 183 14.97 18.09 1.22
CA LEU A 183 14.68 19.48 1.56
C LEU A 183 13.38 19.54 2.36
N ILE A 184 13.24 20.61 3.12
CA ILE A 184 11.97 20.97 3.72
C ILE A 184 11.06 21.51 2.61
N GLN A 185 9.85 20.96 2.52
CA GLN A 185 8.80 21.36 1.61
C GLN A 185 7.61 21.88 2.42
N ILE A 186 7.09 23.05 2.05
CA ILE A 186 5.93 23.68 2.68
C ILE A 186 4.78 23.57 1.69
N ASP A 187 3.68 22.95 2.12
CA ASP A 187 2.61 22.54 1.22
C ASP A 187 1.23 22.93 1.75
N ARG A 188 0.19 22.72 0.95
CA ARG A 188 -1.21 22.75 1.37
C ARG A 188 -1.63 21.41 2.02
N PRO A 189 -2.57 21.41 2.98
CA PRO A 189 -3.05 20.19 3.60
C PRO A 189 -4.01 19.42 2.69
N SER A 190 -4.24 18.14 2.98
CA SER A 190 -5.43 17.45 2.52
C SER A 190 -6.65 17.94 3.31
N LEU A 191 -7.82 17.97 2.67
CA LEU A 191 -9.10 18.28 3.31
C LEU A 191 -9.78 16.98 3.78
N ILE A 192 -10.57 17.04 4.86
CA ILE A 192 -11.31 15.88 5.35
C ILE A 192 -12.63 15.72 4.61
N ILE A 193 -13.22 16.85 4.21
CA ILE A 193 -14.38 16.89 3.33
C ILE A 193 -13.84 16.94 1.89
N SER A 194 -14.37 16.08 1.03
CA SER A 194 -13.94 16.08 -0.37
C SER A 194 -14.16 17.45 -1.02
N GLU A 195 -13.23 17.88 -1.87
CA GLU A 195 -13.36 19.17 -2.58
C GLU A 195 -14.66 19.25 -3.39
N ASN A 196 -15.12 18.12 -3.94
CA ASN A 196 -16.38 18.05 -4.69
C ASN A 196 -17.59 18.40 -3.81
N ILE A 197 -17.65 17.87 -2.59
CA ILE A 197 -18.73 18.19 -1.63
C ILE A 197 -18.68 19.68 -1.25
N LEU A 198 -17.47 20.22 -1.01
CA LEU A 198 -17.31 21.64 -0.65
C LEU A 198 -17.72 22.57 -1.80
N ARG A 199 -17.33 22.27 -3.05
CA ARG A 199 -17.69 23.06 -4.23
C ARG A 199 -19.18 22.97 -4.57
N LYS A 200 -19.82 21.86 -4.25
CA LYS A 200 -21.23 21.56 -4.56
C LYS A 200 -22.14 21.58 -3.34
N LYS A 201 -21.76 22.28 -2.26
CA LYS A 201 -22.48 22.30 -0.97
C LYS A 201 -23.97 22.64 -1.06
N THR A 202 -24.41 23.37 -2.09
CA THR A 202 -25.82 23.71 -2.30
C THR A 202 -26.64 22.58 -2.92
N GLU A 203 -25.99 21.60 -3.57
CA GLU A 203 -26.63 20.43 -4.16
C GLU A 203 -27.13 19.47 -3.05
N GLU A 204 -28.25 18.81 -3.31
CA GLU A 204 -28.93 17.96 -2.33
C GLU A 204 -28.07 16.78 -1.86
N SER A 205 -27.27 16.20 -2.76
CA SER A 205 -26.31 15.15 -2.44
C SER A 205 -25.26 15.62 -1.43
N SER A 206 -24.63 16.78 -1.68
CA SER A 206 -23.61 17.34 -0.80
C SER A 206 -24.19 17.77 0.55
N LYS A 207 -25.41 18.29 0.58
CA LYS A 207 -26.13 18.59 1.84
C LYS A 207 -26.36 17.34 2.68
N LYS A 208 -26.77 16.25 2.03
CA LYS A 208 -26.96 14.95 2.69
C LYS A 208 -25.65 14.42 3.27
N ASP A 209 -24.56 14.47 2.50
CA ASP A 209 -23.24 14.01 2.95
C ASP A 209 -22.73 14.83 4.14
N LEU A 210 -22.84 16.16 4.07
CA LEU A 210 -22.49 17.05 5.19
C LEU A 210 -23.36 16.79 6.42
N LYS A 211 -24.65 16.48 6.23
CA LYS A 211 -25.54 16.15 7.34
C LYS A 211 -25.15 14.85 8.03
N ASN A 212 -24.85 13.80 7.27
CA ASN A 212 -24.35 12.55 7.82
C ASN A 212 -23.03 12.76 8.58
N PHE A 213 -22.16 13.62 8.06
CA PHE A 213 -20.89 13.92 8.69
C PHE A 213 -21.04 14.75 9.98
N GLU A 214 -22.00 15.66 10.04
CA GLU A 214 -22.38 16.38 11.26
C GLU A 214 -22.89 15.42 12.36
N ILE A 215 -23.70 14.42 11.98
CA ILE A 215 -24.21 13.39 12.90
C ILE A 215 -23.04 12.58 13.46
N PHE A 216 -22.11 12.18 12.60
CA PHE A 216 -20.90 11.48 13.00
C PHE A 216 -20.04 12.30 13.97
N PHE A 217 -19.76 13.56 13.64
CA PHE A 217 -19.06 14.51 14.50
C PHE A 217 -19.71 14.62 15.88
N SER A 218 -21.04 14.79 15.92
CA SER A 218 -21.81 14.92 17.16
C SER A 218 -21.71 13.67 18.02
N LYS A 219 -21.85 12.48 17.41
CA LYS A 219 -21.75 11.20 18.12
C LYS A 219 -20.38 11.00 18.74
N VAL A 220 -19.31 11.27 17.98
CA VAL A 220 -17.93 11.16 18.46
C VAL A 220 -17.64 12.16 19.58
N ALA A 221 -18.13 13.39 19.47
CA ALA A 221 -17.97 14.39 20.53
C ALA A 221 -18.68 13.97 21.83
N VAL A 222 -19.88 13.35 21.75
CA VAL A 222 -20.58 12.78 22.90
C VAL A 222 -19.80 11.61 23.52
N LEU A 223 -19.22 10.72 22.70
CA LEU A 223 -18.35 9.63 23.19
C LEU A 223 -17.11 10.15 23.93
N LEU A 224 -16.62 11.36 23.59
CA LEU A 224 -15.56 12.05 24.31
C LEU A 224 -16.05 12.83 25.55
N GLY A 225 -17.34 12.79 25.87
CA GLY A 225 -17.91 13.41 27.07
C GLY A 225 -18.35 14.87 26.90
N ALA A 226 -18.56 15.36 25.67
CA ALA A 226 -19.13 16.69 25.45
C ALA A 226 -20.57 16.77 26.03
N LYS A 227 -20.78 17.66 27.01
CA LYS A 227 -22.04 17.74 27.79
C LYS A 227 -23.06 18.74 27.25
N GLN A 228 -22.62 19.81 26.58
CA GLN A 228 -23.47 20.91 26.09
C GLN A 228 -22.67 21.78 25.10
N SER A 229 -22.52 21.32 23.87
CA SER A 229 -21.95 22.10 22.77
C SER A 229 -22.94 22.18 21.63
N ASN A 230 -23.02 23.35 20.99
CA ASN A 230 -23.77 23.51 19.75
C ASN A 230 -22.98 22.81 18.63
N PHE A 231 -23.10 21.47 18.56
CA PHE A 231 -22.36 20.65 17.60
C PHE A 231 -22.57 21.12 16.17
N SER A 232 -23.75 21.66 15.86
CA SER A 232 -24.03 22.23 14.54
C SER A 232 -23.20 23.47 14.25
N ALA A 233 -23.07 24.39 15.21
CA ALA A 233 -22.21 25.56 15.05
C ALA A 233 -20.73 25.18 14.97
N ASP A 234 -20.27 24.23 15.80
CA ASP A 234 -18.87 23.79 15.78
C ASP A 234 -18.54 23.03 14.47
N PHE A 235 -19.43 22.16 14.00
CA PHE A 235 -19.29 21.46 12.72
C PHE A 235 -19.34 22.43 11.54
N ASN A 236 -20.29 23.38 11.50
CA ASN A 236 -20.33 24.41 10.47
C ASN A 236 -19.07 25.28 10.49
N SER A 237 -18.46 25.53 11.66
CA SER A 237 -17.18 26.22 11.76
C SER A 237 -16.05 25.42 11.09
N ILE A 238 -16.04 24.09 11.21
CA ILE A 238 -15.10 23.19 10.52
C ILE A 238 -15.31 23.24 9.01
N VAL A 239 -16.55 23.08 8.55
CA VAL A 239 -16.89 23.10 7.11
C VAL A 239 -16.47 24.43 6.49
N ASN A 240 -16.87 25.56 7.09
CA ASN A 240 -16.52 26.88 6.59
C ASN A 240 -15.00 27.13 6.59
N PHE A 241 -14.26 26.52 7.51
CA PHE A 241 -12.80 26.64 7.50
C PHE A 241 -12.16 25.84 6.37
N GLU A 242 -12.63 24.62 6.07
CA GLU A 242 -12.15 23.87 4.90
C GLU A 242 -12.53 24.54 3.57
N GLU A 243 -13.70 25.17 3.48
CA GLU A 243 -14.06 26.00 2.32
C GLU A 243 -13.12 27.17 2.13
N ASN A 244 -12.81 27.90 3.22
CA ASN A 244 -11.87 29.02 3.17
C ASN A 244 -10.48 28.53 2.75
N MET A 245 -10.00 27.40 3.29
CA MET A 245 -8.73 26.82 2.87
C MET A 245 -8.74 26.43 1.40
N LEU A 246 -9.82 25.80 0.91
CA LEU A 246 -9.96 25.44 -0.50
C LEU A 246 -9.90 26.67 -1.42
N GLN A 247 -10.49 27.80 -1.02
CA GLN A 247 -10.40 29.07 -1.75
C GLN A 247 -9.00 29.71 -1.69
N MET A 248 -8.19 29.36 -0.69
CA MET A 248 -6.79 29.81 -0.60
C MET A 248 -5.86 28.99 -1.49
N MET A 249 -6.19 27.72 -1.75
CA MET A 249 -5.41 26.80 -2.56
C MET A 249 -5.38 27.19 -4.03
N SER A 250 -4.25 26.96 -4.68
CA SER A 250 -4.14 27.12 -6.14
C SER A 250 -4.92 26.00 -6.87
N PRO A 251 -5.37 26.22 -8.12
CA PRO A 251 -6.08 25.21 -8.91
C PRO A 251 -5.29 23.88 -9.05
N PRO A 252 -5.97 22.72 -9.15
CA PRO A 252 -5.31 21.43 -9.35
C PRO A 252 -4.40 21.38 -10.59
N GLU A 253 -4.79 22.07 -11.67
CA GLU A 253 -4.05 22.10 -12.94
C GLU A 253 -2.65 22.72 -12.76
N ASP A 254 -2.54 23.78 -11.96
CA ASP A 254 -1.25 24.42 -11.64
C ASP A 254 -0.35 23.49 -10.81
N MET A 255 -0.92 22.53 -10.09
CA MET A 255 -0.18 21.58 -9.24
C MET A 255 0.36 20.38 -10.02
N GLU A 256 -0.05 20.19 -11.28
CA GLU A 256 0.48 19.16 -12.16
C GLU A 256 1.82 19.57 -12.80
N ASP A 257 2.08 20.87 -12.98
CA ASP A 257 3.34 21.36 -13.56
C ASP A 257 4.36 21.75 -12.46
N ILE A 258 5.47 21.00 -12.42
CA ILE A 258 6.60 21.22 -11.51
C ILE A 258 7.16 22.64 -11.56
N LYS A 259 7.05 23.37 -12.68
CA LYS A 259 7.51 24.75 -12.77
C LYS A 259 6.73 25.68 -11.85
N TYR A 260 5.45 25.40 -11.64
CA TYR A 260 4.55 26.24 -10.84
C TYR A 260 4.69 25.95 -9.34
N TRP A 261 4.75 24.68 -8.95
CA TRP A 261 4.85 24.31 -7.53
C TRP A 261 6.29 24.24 -6.99
N TYR A 262 7.32 24.13 -7.84
CA TYR A 262 8.72 24.13 -7.37
C TYR A 262 9.24 25.55 -7.07
N ASN A 263 8.70 26.21 -6.05
CA ASN A 263 9.19 27.52 -5.60
C ASN A 263 10.28 27.34 -4.56
N ASN A 264 11.53 27.13 -5.00
CA ASN A 264 12.66 27.04 -4.07
C ASN A 264 13.16 28.44 -3.65
N MET A 265 13.52 28.59 -2.38
CA MET A 265 14.08 29.83 -1.83
C MET A 265 14.85 29.53 -0.54
N THR A 266 15.66 30.48 -0.08
CA THR A 266 16.26 30.35 1.26
C THR A 266 15.20 30.59 2.34
N LEU A 267 15.39 30.04 3.55
CA LEU A 267 14.54 30.37 4.71
C LEU A 267 14.50 31.87 5.00
N MET A 268 15.61 32.57 4.78
CA MET A 268 15.67 34.03 4.90
C MET A 268 14.77 34.74 3.87
N ASP A 269 14.73 34.26 2.62
CA ASP A 269 13.87 34.85 1.59
C ASP A 269 12.40 34.50 1.82
N LEU A 270 12.10 33.28 2.30
CA LEU A 270 10.77 32.90 2.76
C LEU A 270 10.30 33.84 3.88
N GLN A 271 11.17 34.13 4.85
CA GLN A 271 10.86 35.04 5.95
C GLN A 271 10.53 36.47 5.47
N LYS A 272 11.18 36.94 4.39
CA LYS A 272 10.84 38.24 3.78
C LYS A 272 9.51 38.19 3.02
N ARG A 273 9.24 37.08 2.35
CA ARG A 273 8.07 36.94 1.46
C ARG A 273 6.79 36.63 2.23
N VAL A 274 6.88 35.88 3.33
CA VAL A 274 5.78 35.52 4.22
C VAL A 274 6.16 35.88 5.65
N PRO A 275 6.17 37.19 6.01
CA PRO A 275 6.68 37.68 7.29
C PRO A 275 5.79 37.36 8.49
N GLN A 276 4.57 36.87 8.27
CA GLN A 276 3.58 36.61 9.31
C GLN A 276 4.06 35.54 10.29
N ILE A 277 4.85 34.56 9.83
CA ILE A 277 5.36 33.44 10.62
C ILE A 277 6.86 33.61 10.84
N ASN A 278 7.34 33.32 12.05
CA ASN A 278 8.77 33.09 12.29
C ASN A 278 9.13 31.67 11.83
N TRP A 279 9.53 31.53 10.57
CA TRP A 279 9.70 30.22 9.92
C TRP A 279 10.80 29.37 10.56
N ILE A 280 11.89 30.01 10.97
CA ILE A 280 13.01 29.31 11.61
C ILE A 280 12.55 28.71 12.93
N GLN A 281 11.91 29.52 13.77
CA GLN A 281 11.38 29.03 15.05
C GLN A 281 10.32 27.94 14.83
N TYR A 282 9.40 28.12 13.90
CA TYR A 282 8.34 27.13 13.63
C TYR A 282 8.92 25.78 13.17
N ILE A 283 9.88 25.81 12.24
CA ILE A 283 10.57 24.59 11.77
C ILE A 283 11.41 23.99 12.90
N GLN A 284 12.04 24.81 13.74
CA GLN A 284 12.79 24.32 14.91
C GLN A 284 11.89 23.60 15.92
N GLU A 285 10.68 24.11 16.18
CA GLU A 285 9.69 23.44 17.02
C GLU A 285 9.25 22.09 16.42
N ILE A 286 9.03 22.01 15.11
CA ILE A 286 8.66 20.76 14.42
C ILE A 286 9.81 19.74 14.41
N THR A 287 11.02 20.21 14.14
CA THR A 287 12.20 19.34 14.03
C THR A 287 12.79 18.99 15.39
N ASN A 288 12.27 19.60 16.46
CA ASN A 288 12.84 19.56 17.79
C ASN A 288 14.36 19.87 17.79
N SER A 289 14.83 20.67 16.83
CA SER A 289 16.26 20.87 16.58
C SER A 289 16.95 21.63 17.71
N SER A 290 16.21 22.41 18.50
CA SER A 290 16.73 23.03 19.72
C SER A 290 17.13 22.02 20.80
N LEU A 291 16.58 20.79 20.77
CA LEU A 291 16.99 19.69 21.66
C LEU A 291 18.03 18.77 20.99
N LEU A 292 18.01 18.67 19.66
CA LEU A 292 18.99 17.88 18.88
C LEU A 292 20.30 18.62 18.58
N SER A 293 20.40 19.92 18.85
CA SER A 293 21.62 20.74 18.66
C SER A 293 22.82 20.28 19.48
N ILE A 294 22.62 19.35 20.42
CA ILE A 294 23.69 18.64 21.12
C ILE A 294 24.45 17.70 20.14
N ASP A 295 23.78 17.17 19.12
CA ASP A 295 24.38 16.40 18.02
C ASP A 295 24.70 17.33 16.84
N LYS A 296 25.99 17.59 16.62
CA LYS A 296 26.51 18.44 15.53
C LYS A 296 26.00 17.94 14.17
N GLY A 297 25.01 18.63 13.58
CA GLY A 297 24.58 18.36 12.20
C GLY A 297 23.13 18.65 11.84
N TYR A 298 22.22 18.83 12.80
CA TYR A 298 20.77 18.93 12.55
C TYR A 298 20.19 20.35 12.65
N GLU A 299 21.03 21.37 12.78
CA GLU A 299 20.58 22.75 12.94
C GLU A 299 19.92 23.29 11.65
N ILE A 300 18.88 24.09 11.87
CA ILE A 300 18.17 24.83 10.82
C ILE A 300 18.81 26.21 10.68
N HIS A 301 19.30 26.51 9.49
CA HIS A 301 20.05 27.72 9.17
C HIS A 301 19.24 28.65 8.27
N LYS A 302 19.43 29.97 8.42
CA LYS A 302 18.80 31.00 7.58
C LYS A 302 19.01 30.79 6.07
N LYS A 303 20.11 30.12 5.69
CA LYS A 303 20.50 29.85 4.30
C LYS A 303 19.97 28.51 3.78
N ASP A 304 19.29 27.71 4.60
CA ASP A 304 18.69 26.47 4.14
C ASP A 304 17.69 26.73 3.03
N ILE A 305 17.72 25.86 2.02
CA ILE A 305 16.78 25.91 0.90
C ILE A 305 15.53 25.15 1.30
N VAL A 306 14.38 25.77 1.03
CA VAL A 306 13.06 25.16 1.17
C VAL A 306 12.30 25.25 -0.15
N ILE A 307 11.35 24.35 -0.36
CA ILE A 307 10.44 24.38 -1.50
C ILE A 307 9.05 24.76 -1.00
N VAL A 308 8.46 25.83 -1.52
CA VAL A 308 7.08 26.22 -1.22
C VAL A 308 6.18 25.75 -2.37
N ARG A 309 5.37 24.72 -2.13
CA ARG A 309 4.57 24.05 -3.16
C ARG A 309 3.40 24.89 -3.63
N ASP A 310 2.62 25.41 -2.68
CA ASP A 310 1.49 26.30 -2.95
C ASP A 310 1.72 27.63 -2.24
N LEU A 311 2.54 28.49 -2.86
CA LEU A 311 2.88 29.79 -2.26
C LEU A 311 1.65 30.69 -2.02
N PRO A 312 0.70 30.85 -2.97
CA PRO A 312 -0.52 31.62 -2.72
C PRO A 312 -1.28 31.13 -1.49
N TYR A 313 -1.39 29.82 -1.31
CA TYR A 313 -1.97 29.23 -0.11
C TYR A 313 -1.18 29.59 1.14
N VAL A 314 0.14 29.35 1.13
CA VAL A 314 1.03 29.60 2.27
C VAL A 314 0.98 31.06 2.74
N LEU A 315 0.91 32.01 1.81
CA LEU A 315 0.73 33.44 2.13
C LEU A 315 -0.57 33.70 2.90
N LYS A 316 -1.71 33.26 2.35
CA LYS A 316 -3.04 33.53 2.93
C LYS A 316 -3.25 32.80 4.26
N ILE A 317 -2.84 31.53 4.34
CA ILE A 317 -3.02 30.72 5.55
C ILE A 317 -2.12 31.20 6.69
N SER A 318 -0.93 31.73 6.38
CA SER A 318 -0.01 32.26 7.39
C SER A 318 -0.59 33.48 8.12
N GLU A 319 -1.30 34.35 7.39
CA GLU A 319 -2.05 35.46 7.98
C GLU A 319 -3.21 34.95 8.85
N TYR A 320 -3.97 34.00 8.32
CA TYR A 320 -5.13 33.42 9.03
C TYR A 320 -4.73 32.74 10.34
N VAL A 321 -3.65 31.95 10.35
CA VAL A 321 -3.16 31.19 11.51
C VAL A 321 -2.59 32.11 12.60
N ARG A 322 -2.01 33.25 12.22
CA ARG A 322 -1.43 34.21 13.18
C ARG A 322 -2.47 35.09 13.85
N ASN A 323 -3.66 35.23 13.27
CA ASN A 323 -4.72 36.04 13.84
C ASN A 323 -5.41 35.31 15.01
N GLU A 324 -5.20 35.80 16.22
CA GLU A 324 -5.73 35.20 17.45
C GLU A 324 -7.27 35.07 17.46
N LYS A 325 -7.99 35.89 16.68
CA LYS A 325 -9.46 35.78 16.54
C LYS A 325 -9.90 34.44 15.94
N ASN A 326 -9.02 33.79 15.18
CA ASN A 326 -9.30 32.50 14.53
C ASN A 326 -8.95 31.30 15.43
N SER A 327 -8.37 31.52 16.60
CA SER A 327 -7.86 30.46 17.49
C SER A 327 -8.89 29.39 17.83
N ARG A 328 -10.15 29.77 18.09
CA ARG A 328 -11.20 28.81 18.41
C ARG A 328 -11.53 27.93 17.20
N GLN A 329 -11.70 28.53 16.02
CA GLN A 329 -12.00 27.80 14.79
C GLN A 329 -10.85 26.85 14.42
N ILE A 330 -9.60 27.31 14.52
CA ILE A 330 -8.40 26.49 14.30
C ILE A 330 -8.35 25.32 15.29
N SER A 331 -8.55 25.57 16.59
CA SER A 331 -8.49 24.51 17.59
C SER A 331 -9.64 23.49 17.44
N THR A 332 -10.86 23.96 17.17
CA THR A 332 -12.01 23.09 16.87
C THR A 332 -11.72 22.19 15.67
N TYR A 333 -11.15 22.76 14.61
CA TYR A 333 -10.74 22.03 13.41
C TYR A 333 -9.65 21.00 13.68
N LEU A 334 -8.57 21.39 14.38
CA LEU A 334 -7.46 20.50 14.69
C LEU A 334 -7.90 19.33 15.56
N GLY A 335 -8.72 19.58 16.58
CA GLY A 335 -9.24 18.48 17.41
C GLY A 335 -10.04 17.48 16.60
N TRP A 336 -10.87 17.94 15.64
CA TRP A 336 -11.58 17.02 14.75
C TRP A 336 -10.65 16.23 13.81
N ARG A 337 -9.69 16.91 13.19
CA ARG A 337 -8.74 16.28 12.24
C ARG A 337 -7.81 15.28 12.92
N VAL A 338 -7.30 15.61 14.11
CA VAL A 338 -6.45 14.72 14.89
C VAL A 338 -7.26 13.55 15.41
N LEU A 339 -8.47 13.80 15.93
CA LEU A 339 -9.35 12.75 16.42
C LEU A 339 -9.68 11.73 15.34
N THR A 340 -10.12 12.19 14.18
CA THR A 340 -10.46 11.32 13.04
C THR A 340 -9.28 10.48 12.56
N THR A 341 -8.08 11.04 12.60
CA THR A 341 -6.83 10.31 12.31
C THR A 341 -6.53 9.23 13.36
N LEU A 342 -6.88 9.48 14.62
CA LEU A 342 -6.61 8.59 15.74
C LEU A 342 -7.81 7.69 16.12
N LEU A 343 -8.90 7.70 15.34
CA LEU A 343 -10.14 6.99 15.67
C LEU A 343 -9.93 5.50 15.91
N ASP A 344 -9.14 4.85 15.06
CA ASP A 344 -8.88 3.42 15.22
C ASP A 344 -8.18 3.12 16.54
N HIS A 345 -7.41 4.07 17.09
CA HIS A 345 -6.65 3.93 18.33
C HIS A 345 -7.51 4.08 19.60
N LEU A 346 -8.80 4.35 19.44
CA LEU A 346 -9.77 4.55 20.51
C LEU A 346 -10.62 3.28 20.76
N PRO A 347 -11.44 3.27 21.83
CA PRO A 347 -12.39 2.19 22.10
C PRO A 347 -13.31 1.84 20.92
N TYR A 348 -13.80 0.60 20.90
CA TYR A 348 -14.58 0.03 19.78
C TYR A 348 -15.80 0.89 19.38
N GLN A 349 -16.42 1.55 20.34
CA GLN A 349 -17.56 2.45 20.15
C GLN A 349 -17.27 3.62 19.19
N PHE A 350 -16.00 4.03 19.03
CA PHE A 350 -15.58 5.01 18.01
C PHE A 350 -15.60 4.41 16.60
N SER A 351 -15.14 3.16 16.44
CA SER A 351 -15.23 2.42 15.17
C SER A 351 -16.69 2.19 14.78
N VAL A 352 -17.57 1.86 15.73
CA VAL A 352 -19.02 1.72 15.47
C VAL A 352 -19.61 3.04 14.95
N ALA A 353 -19.23 4.18 15.52
CA ALA A 353 -19.69 5.48 15.02
C ALA A 353 -19.24 5.74 13.57
N LEU A 354 -18.02 5.31 13.19
CA LEU A 354 -17.50 5.44 11.84
C LEU A 354 -18.21 4.49 10.85
N GLU A 355 -18.47 3.25 11.27
CA GLU A 355 -19.20 2.25 10.47
C GLU A 355 -20.63 2.71 10.16
N GLU A 356 -21.33 3.27 11.16
CA GLU A 356 -22.66 3.86 10.95
C GLU A 356 -22.62 5.02 9.97
N TYR A 357 -21.62 5.91 10.08
CA TYR A 357 -21.43 7.01 9.13
C TYR A 357 -21.25 6.50 7.69
N TYR A 358 -20.41 5.49 7.49
CA TYR A 358 -20.20 4.89 6.16
C TYR A 358 -21.47 4.25 5.61
N ARG A 359 -22.17 3.46 6.42
CA ARG A 359 -23.44 2.84 6.04
C ARG A 359 -24.48 3.89 5.64
N ASP A 360 -24.65 4.91 6.46
CA ASP A 360 -25.70 5.93 6.26
C ASP A 360 -25.38 6.87 5.08
N SER A 361 -24.08 6.99 4.73
CA SER A 361 -23.60 7.71 3.55
C SER A 361 -23.53 6.85 2.29
N GLY A 362 -23.89 5.56 2.36
CA GLY A 362 -23.81 4.64 1.24
C GLY A 362 -22.38 4.33 0.79
N TYR A 363 -21.39 4.61 1.63
CA TYR A 363 -20.01 4.19 1.40
C TYR A 363 -19.88 2.70 1.70
N PRO A 364 -18.99 1.98 0.99
CA PRO A 364 -18.71 0.59 1.30
C PRO A 364 -18.24 0.48 2.76
N LEU A 365 -18.91 -0.38 3.53
CA LEU A 365 -18.53 -0.68 4.91
C LEU A 365 -17.10 -1.24 4.93
N GLN A 366 -16.17 -0.46 5.49
CA GLN A 366 -14.82 -0.92 5.79
C GLN A 366 -14.81 -1.52 7.20
N THR A 367 -15.47 -2.67 7.38
CA THR A 367 -15.37 -3.42 8.64
C THR A 367 -14.03 -4.15 8.68
N THR A 368 -13.02 -3.55 9.32
CA THR A 368 -11.82 -4.30 9.70
C THR A 368 -12.03 -4.87 11.10
N GLU A 369 -12.11 -6.19 11.19
CA GLU A 369 -12.10 -6.88 12.47
C GLU A 369 -10.92 -6.39 13.32
N ARG A 370 -11.15 -6.14 14.61
CA ARG A 370 -10.16 -5.49 15.49
C ARG A 370 -8.79 -6.15 15.49
N TRP A 371 -8.74 -7.48 15.33
CA TRP A 371 -7.49 -8.21 15.26
C TRP A 371 -6.68 -7.86 13.99
N LYS A 372 -7.34 -7.66 12.85
CA LYS A 372 -6.70 -7.21 11.60
C LYS A 372 -6.10 -5.82 11.78
N THR A 373 -6.81 -4.91 12.47
CA THR A 373 -6.29 -3.60 12.86
C THR A 373 -5.04 -3.74 13.74
N CYS A 374 -5.06 -4.62 14.74
CA CYS A 374 -3.89 -4.88 15.60
C CYS A 374 -2.70 -5.45 14.81
N ILE A 375 -2.94 -6.43 13.92
CA ILE A 375 -1.90 -7.00 13.06
C ILE A 375 -1.32 -5.94 12.12
N ASN A 376 -2.17 -5.10 11.52
CA ASN A 376 -1.71 -4.00 10.66
C ASN A 376 -0.85 -2.99 11.43
N ARG A 377 -1.17 -2.71 12.70
CA ARG A 377 -0.33 -1.87 13.58
C ARG A 377 1.02 -2.50 13.85
N ILE A 378 1.04 -3.76 14.25
CA ILE A 378 2.28 -4.50 14.51
C ILE A 378 3.13 -4.52 13.24
N ASN A 379 2.54 -4.83 12.08
CA ASN A 379 3.25 -4.82 10.80
C ASN A 379 3.74 -3.43 10.41
N SER A 380 3.01 -2.37 10.77
CA SER A 380 3.42 -0.99 10.51
C SER A 380 4.57 -0.53 11.41
N ALA A 381 4.65 -1.03 12.64
CA ALA A 381 5.68 -0.64 13.61
C ALA A 381 6.90 -1.56 13.59
N PHE A 382 6.68 -2.86 13.48
CA PHE A 382 7.64 -3.95 13.59
C PHE A 382 7.67 -4.82 12.34
N GLY A 383 7.43 -4.22 11.17
CA GLY A 383 7.34 -4.95 9.90
C GLY A 383 8.57 -5.79 9.55
N ILE A 384 9.76 -5.39 10.01
CA ILE A 384 10.99 -6.19 9.83
C ILE A 384 10.98 -7.45 10.70
N VAL A 385 10.54 -7.39 11.96
CA VAL A 385 10.33 -8.61 12.78
C VAL A 385 9.25 -9.50 12.16
N SER A 386 8.11 -8.92 11.77
CA SER A 386 7.05 -9.68 11.09
C SER A 386 7.58 -10.38 9.84
N ALA A 387 8.43 -9.70 9.07
CA ALA A 387 9.09 -10.27 7.90
C ALA A 387 10.04 -11.39 8.24
N PHE A 388 10.88 -11.26 9.27
CA PHE A 388 11.76 -12.33 9.72
C PHE A 388 10.97 -13.60 10.06
N LEU A 389 9.92 -13.46 10.88
CA LEU A 389 9.05 -14.57 11.27
C LEU A 389 8.38 -15.23 10.05
N TYR A 390 7.81 -14.41 9.17
CA TYR A 390 7.15 -14.90 7.95
C TYR A 390 8.14 -15.63 7.03
N VAL A 391 9.33 -15.07 6.82
CA VAL A 391 10.35 -15.65 5.93
C VAL A 391 10.85 -16.98 6.47
N LYS A 392 11.13 -17.06 7.78
CA LYS A 392 11.62 -18.28 8.45
C LYS A 392 10.64 -19.45 8.29
N GLU A 393 9.34 -19.17 8.27
CA GLU A 393 8.30 -20.21 8.27
C GLU A 393 7.69 -20.50 6.89
N HIS A 394 7.59 -19.49 6.01
CA HIS A 394 6.74 -19.58 4.81
C HIS A 394 7.45 -19.27 3.49
N PHE A 395 8.72 -18.83 3.51
CA PHE A 395 9.41 -18.40 2.29
C PHE A 395 10.67 -19.22 1.98
N SER A 396 10.82 -19.69 0.74
CA SER A 396 12.01 -20.42 0.31
C SER A 396 12.97 -19.56 -0.52
N MET A 397 14.27 -19.76 -0.36
CA MET A 397 15.29 -19.05 -1.16
C MET A 397 15.22 -19.38 -2.66
N ASP A 398 14.71 -20.56 -3.01
CA ASP A 398 14.48 -20.94 -4.41
C ASP A 398 13.46 -20.03 -5.09
N VAL A 399 12.37 -19.67 -4.40
CA VAL A 399 11.37 -18.72 -4.92
C VAL A 399 12.03 -17.37 -5.25
N ARG A 400 12.92 -16.88 -4.39
CA ARG A 400 13.65 -15.63 -4.61
C ARG A 400 14.56 -15.68 -5.82
N ASN A 401 15.27 -16.79 -6.00
CA ASN A 401 16.22 -16.95 -7.10
C ASN A 401 15.51 -17.05 -8.46
N GLU A 402 14.40 -17.78 -8.52
CA GLU A 402 13.61 -17.89 -9.75
C GLU A 402 12.93 -16.57 -10.12
N VAL A 403 12.37 -15.83 -9.15
CA VAL A 403 11.79 -14.51 -9.41
C VAL A 403 12.86 -13.52 -9.88
N ARG A 404 14.09 -13.59 -9.36
CA ARG A 404 15.22 -12.78 -9.88
C ARG A 404 15.52 -13.07 -11.34
N LYS A 405 15.50 -14.34 -11.76
CA LYS A 405 15.68 -14.71 -13.17
C LYS A 405 14.57 -14.12 -14.04
N LEU A 406 13.32 -14.21 -13.58
CA LEU A 406 12.18 -13.62 -14.29
C LEU A 406 12.31 -12.11 -14.46
N VAL A 407 12.79 -11.40 -13.44
CA VAL A 407 13.03 -9.95 -13.54
C VAL A 407 14.13 -9.64 -14.55
N LEU A 408 15.21 -10.43 -14.58
CA LEU A 408 16.28 -10.25 -15.57
C LEU A 408 15.77 -10.47 -17.00
N ASP A 409 14.96 -11.51 -17.23
CA ASP A 409 14.38 -11.75 -18.56
C ASP A 409 13.44 -10.62 -18.99
N LEU A 410 12.52 -10.18 -18.12
CA LEU A 410 11.60 -9.09 -18.45
C LEU A 410 12.32 -7.76 -18.67
N SER A 411 13.38 -7.47 -17.91
CA SER A 411 14.24 -6.31 -18.13
C SER A 411 14.92 -6.38 -19.50
N TYR A 412 15.40 -7.56 -19.90
CA TYR A 412 15.98 -7.79 -21.22
C TYR A 412 14.95 -7.63 -22.35
N GLN A 413 13.72 -8.15 -22.20
CA GLN A 413 12.67 -7.94 -23.19
C GLN A 413 12.27 -6.46 -23.30
N PHE A 414 12.22 -5.73 -22.18
CA PHE A 414 11.96 -4.29 -22.18
C PHE A 414 13.08 -3.52 -22.91
N GLU A 415 14.35 -3.87 -22.67
CA GLU A 415 15.50 -3.33 -23.40
C GLU A 415 15.35 -3.53 -24.92
N ARG A 416 14.97 -4.73 -25.36
CA ARG A 416 14.73 -5.00 -26.79
C ARG A 416 13.61 -4.14 -27.37
N ARG A 417 12.51 -3.93 -26.63
CA ARG A 417 11.42 -3.04 -27.06
C ARG A 417 11.86 -1.57 -27.13
N LEU A 418 12.72 -1.12 -26.21
CA LEU A 418 13.31 0.22 -26.27
C LEU A 418 14.21 0.40 -27.50
N LEU A 419 14.98 -0.62 -27.88
CA LEU A 419 15.85 -0.55 -29.07
C LEU A 419 15.06 -0.53 -30.38
N ASN A 420 13.98 -1.34 -30.45
CA ASN A 420 13.24 -1.61 -31.69
C ASN A 420 12.03 -0.70 -31.92
N ASN A 421 11.72 0.27 -31.05
CA ASN A 421 10.60 1.16 -31.32
C ASN A 421 10.96 2.25 -32.34
N ASP A 422 10.00 2.70 -33.13
CA ASP A 422 10.25 3.68 -34.20
C ASP A 422 9.95 5.14 -33.80
N TRP A 423 9.33 5.34 -32.63
CA TRP A 423 8.86 6.66 -32.18
C TRP A 423 9.91 7.43 -31.36
N MET A 424 10.95 6.77 -30.83
CA MET A 424 12.04 7.43 -30.10
C MET A 424 13.26 7.65 -30.99
N ASP A 425 13.83 8.85 -30.93
CA ASP A 425 15.15 9.10 -31.51
C ASP A 425 16.28 8.34 -30.75
N ARG A 426 17.45 8.24 -31.38
CA ARG A 426 18.61 7.52 -30.84
C ARG A 426 19.10 8.06 -29.50
N LYS A 427 19.05 9.38 -29.28
CA LYS A 427 19.51 10.02 -28.04
C LYS A 427 18.58 9.64 -26.89
N THR A 428 17.27 9.70 -27.12
CA THR A 428 16.25 9.35 -26.13
C THR A 428 16.28 7.85 -25.80
N LYS A 429 16.46 6.97 -26.80
CA LYS A 429 16.68 5.53 -26.58
C LYS A 429 17.87 5.25 -25.67
N ASN A 430 19.02 5.89 -25.93
CA ASN A 430 20.21 5.71 -25.11
C ASN A 430 20.01 6.15 -23.65
N ALA A 431 19.29 7.26 -23.43
CA ALA A 431 18.96 7.71 -22.07
C ALA A 431 18.02 6.72 -21.36
N ALA A 432 17.01 6.20 -22.05
CA ALA A 432 16.10 5.20 -21.51
C ALA A 432 16.81 3.89 -21.14
N LEU A 433 17.77 3.44 -21.97
CA LEU A 433 18.58 2.25 -21.69
C LEU A 433 19.49 2.44 -20.47
N GLN A 434 20.11 3.61 -20.32
CA GLN A 434 20.89 3.92 -19.13
C GLN A 434 20.02 3.89 -17.88
N LYS A 435 18.79 4.40 -17.95
CA LYS A 435 17.83 4.33 -16.86
C LYS A 435 17.43 2.89 -16.52
N LEU A 436 17.07 2.09 -17.53
CA LEU A 436 16.67 0.70 -17.35
C LEU A 436 17.77 -0.12 -16.66
N ARG A 437 19.01 -0.03 -17.17
CA ARG A 437 20.16 -0.79 -16.64
C ARG A 437 20.57 -0.37 -15.23
N ALA A 438 20.12 0.80 -14.80
CA ALA A 438 20.35 1.31 -13.46
C ALA A 438 19.26 0.93 -12.45
N MET A 439 18.13 0.40 -12.90
CA MET A 439 17.05 -0.03 -12.00
C MET A 439 17.56 -1.15 -11.08
N LYS A 440 17.47 -0.93 -9.77
CA LYS A 440 17.71 -1.97 -8.78
C LYS A 440 16.41 -2.73 -8.52
N VAL A 441 16.51 -4.00 -8.16
CA VAL A 441 15.36 -4.87 -7.91
C VAL A 441 15.58 -5.59 -6.59
N ASN A 442 14.62 -5.44 -5.67
CA ASN A 442 14.65 -6.14 -4.40
C ASN A 442 13.57 -7.24 -4.41
N VAL A 443 13.99 -8.48 -4.22
CA VAL A 443 13.08 -9.63 -4.23
C VAL A 443 13.01 -10.24 -2.84
N GLY A 444 11.79 -10.43 -2.31
CA GLY A 444 11.50 -11.02 -1.02
C GLY A 444 11.72 -10.05 0.14
N PHE A 445 12.94 -10.03 0.68
CA PHE A 445 13.33 -9.34 1.92
C PHE A 445 14.82 -8.93 1.90
N PRO A 446 15.25 -7.99 2.78
CA PRO A 446 16.66 -7.63 2.92
C PRO A 446 17.50 -8.81 3.43
N ASP A 447 18.69 -9.06 2.86
CA ASP A 447 19.49 -10.25 3.19
C ASP A 447 19.78 -10.40 4.69
N TRP A 448 20.03 -9.28 5.36
CA TRP A 448 20.40 -9.24 6.78
C TRP A 448 19.28 -9.66 7.73
N ILE A 449 18.00 -9.63 7.34
CA ILE A 449 16.89 -9.91 8.27
C ILE A 449 16.80 -11.37 8.69
N THR A 450 17.52 -12.27 8.02
CA THR A 450 17.51 -13.71 8.34
C THR A 450 18.39 -14.08 9.54
N ASP A 451 19.19 -13.13 10.03
CA ASP A 451 20.04 -13.27 11.20
C ASP A 451 19.42 -12.50 12.38
N GLU A 452 19.19 -13.20 13.49
CA GLU A 452 18.59 -12.63 14.70
C GLU A 452 19.46 -11.52 15.31
N SER A 453 20.78 -11.61 15.21
CA SER A 453 21.69 -10.58 15.75
C SER A 453 21.57 -9.26 14.97
N ASN A 454 21.42 -9.35 13.65
CA ASN A 454 21.22 -8.17 12.80
C ASN A 454 19.86 -7.49 13.07
N LEU A 455 18.84 -8.25 13.47
CA LEU A 455 17.55 -7.69 13.87
C LEU A 455 17.67 -6.91 15.18
N ASP A 456 18.34 -7.48 16.18
CA ASP A 456 18.58 -6.80 17.46
C ASP A 456 19.38 -5.52 17.24
N ASP A 457 20.46 -5.58 16.47
CA ASP A 457 21.27 -4.42 16.10
C ASP A 457 20.44 -3.35 15.37
N TYR A 458 19.57 -3.75 14.44
CA TYR A 458 18.69 -2.81 13.73
C TYR A 458 17.76 -2.06 14.69
N TYR A 459 17.12 -2.77 15.63
CA TYR A 459 16.20 -2.16 16.59
C TYR A 459 16.91 -1.36 17.70
N MET A 460 18.13 -1.75 18.07
CA MET A 460 19.01 -0.96 18.93
C MET A 460 19.45 0.34 18.24
N GLN A 461 19.94 0.28 17.01
CA GLN A 461 20.41 1.46 16.26
C GLN A 461 19.30 2.45 15.93
N THR A 462 18.08 1.97 15.76
CA THR A 462 16.93 2.86 15.51
C THR A 462 16.49 3.61 16.77
N ASN A 463 16.91 3.21 17.99
CA ASN A 463 16.43 3.73 19.28
C ASN A 463 14.91 3.54 19.44
N MET A 464 14.42 2.32 19.26
CA MET A 464 12.99 2.02 19.47
C MET A 464 12.56 2.34 20.92
N PRO A 465 11.40 2.99 21.11
CA PRO A 465 10.92 3.30 22.45
C PRO A 465 10.43 2.04 23.17
N THR A 466 10.57 2.02 24.49
CA THR A 466 10.00 0.97 25.33
C THR A 466 8.49 1.13 25.43
N MET A 467 7.76 0.03 25.22
CA MET A 467 6.29 0.00 25.26
C MET A 467 5.80 -0.36 26.67
N GLY A 468 4.72 0.30 27.11
CA GLY A 468 4.01 -0.01 28.35
C GLY A 468 2.66 -0.67 28.11
N ASP A 469 1.78 -0.64 29.11
CA ASP A 469 0.43 -1.24 29.03
C ASP A 469 -0.61 -0.33 28.35
N ASP A 470 -0.27 0.95 28.12
CA ASP A 470 -1.14 1.90 27.44
C ASP A 470 -0.92 1.85 25.92
N VAL A 471 -1.85 1.21 25.21
CA VAL A 471 -1.78 1.04 23.76
C VAL A 471 -1.82 2.37 23.02
N PHE A 472 -2.60 3.35 23.48
CA PHE A 472 -2.69 4.65 22.83
C PHE A 472 -1.37 5.41 22.99
N GLU A 473 -0.76 5.36 24.17
CA GLU A 473 0.55 5.95 24.41
C GLU A 473 1.65 5.25 23.61
N ASN A 474 1.61 3.93 23.50
CA ASN A 474 2.54 3.15 22.68
C ASN A 474 2.43 3.56 21.19
N ASP A 475 1.20 3.68 20.68
CA ASP A 475 0.95 4.10 19.31
C ASP A 475 1.47 5.54 19.06
N LEU A 476 1.28 6.47 20.01
CA LEU A 476 1.86 7.82 19.93
C LEU A 476 3.39 7.79 19.97
N LYS A 477 4.01 7.00 20.85
CA LYS A 477 5.48 6.82 20.92
C LYS A 477 6.04 6.28 19.61
N LEU A 478 5.34 5.34 18.99
CA LEU A 478 5.70 4.78 17.69
C LEU A 478 5.59 5.83 16.57
N MET A 479 4.52 6.63 16.56
CA MET A 479 4.35 7.71 15.60
C MET A 479 5.44 8.78 15.76
N GLU A 480 5.72 9.21 16.99
CA GLU A 480 6.76 10.18 17.30
C GLU A 480 8.13 9.67 16.86
N HIS A 481 8.46 8.42 17.19
CA HIS A 481 9.71 7.80 16.76
C HIS A 481 9.86 7.83 15.23
N LYS A 482 8.81 7.45 14.48
CA LYS A 482 8.83 7.51 13.01
C LYS A 482 9.05 8.93 12.50
N THR A 483 8.37 9.92 13.09
CA THR A 483 8.57 11.33 12.76
C THR A 483 10.01 11.76 12.99
N MET A 484 10.61 11.36 14.11
CA MET A 484 12.01 11.65 14.41
C MET A 484 12.99 11.03 13.41
N GLN A 485 12.73 9.81 12.92
CA GLN A 485 13.55 9.22 11.84
C GLN A 485 13.46 10.03 10.55
N VAL A 486 12.26 10.49 10.18
CA VAL A 486 12.06 11.37 9.02
C VAL A 486 12.81 12.68 9.19
N ILE A 487 12.74 13.30 10.37
CA ILE A 487 13.47 14.55 10.70
C ILE A 487 14.98 14.36 10.58
N LYS A 488 15.53 13.31 11.19
CA LYS A 488 16.96 12.98 11.10
C LYS A 488 17.42 12.76 9.65
N SER A 489 16.53 12.30 8.78
CA SER A 489 16.86 12.08 7.38
C SER A 489 17.09 13.36 6.56
N LEU A 490 16.78 14.55 7.09
CA LEU A 490 16.95 15.83 6.37
C LEU A 490 18.39 16.07 5.89
N ARG A 491 19.38 15.66 6.70
CA ARG A 491 20.81 15.90 6.45
C ARG A 491 21.59 14.64 6.07
N VAL A 492 20.89 13.51 6.00
CA VAL A 492 21.46 12.23 5.61
C VAL A 492 21.23 12.06 4.11
N LEU A 493 22.31 11.73 3.38
CA LEU A 493 22.20 11.38 1.98
C LEU A 493 21.23 10.20 1.84
N PRO A 494 20.20 10.29 0.99
CA PRO A 494 19.29 9.17 0.81
C PRO A 494 20.04 7.91 0.36
N LYS A 495 19.91 6.83 1.13
CA LYS A 495 20.50 5.54 0.76
C LYS A 495 19.65 4.90 -0.32
N ARG A 496 20.26 4.64 -1.48
CA ARG A 496 19.60 3.99 -2.63
C ARG A 496 19.28 2.51 -2.42
N GLU A 497 19.67 1.94 -1.28
CA GLU A 497 19.62 0.49 -0.98
C GLU A 497 18.61 0.14 0.12
N GLU A 498 17.98 1.14 0.72
CA GLU A 498 16.99 0.91 1.78
C GLU A 498 15.64 0.46 1.20
N TRP A 499 15.07 -0.59 1.82
CA TRP A 499 13.75 -1.09 1.48
C TRP A 499 12.68 -0.08 1.91
N THR A 500 11.81 0.34 1.01
CA THR A 500 10.75 1.33 1.32
C THR A 500 9.43 0.69 1.71
N MET A 501 9.36 -0.64 1.75
CA MET A 501 8.13 -1.38 2.04
C MET A 501 8.46 -2.60 2.90
N SER A 502 7.56 -2.91 3.81
CA SER A 502 7.70 -4.09 4.68
C SER A 502 7.67 -5.38 3.83
N PRO A 503 8.56 -6.35 4.07
CA PRO A 503 8.57 -7.61 3.33
C PRO A 503 7.32 -8.51 3.53
N VAL A 504 6.40 -8.12 4.42
CA VAL A 504 5.09 -8.80 4.60
C VAL A 504 3.93 -8.06 3.92
N THR A 505 4.18 -6.94 3.24
CA THR A 505 3.15 -6.22 2.50
C THR A 505 2.79 -6.98 1.21
N ILE A 506 1.50 -7.15 0.90
CA ILE A 506 1.06 -7.78 -0.37
C ILE A 506 0.89 -6.67 -1.42
N ASN A 507 1.99 -6.22 -2.00
CA ASN A 507 2.01 -5.15 -3.00
C ASN A 507 3.32 -5.14 -3.79
N ALA A 508 3.33 -4.50 -4.95
CA ALA A 508 4.54 -4.14 -5.70
C ALA A 508 4.57 -2.61 -5.90
N ALA A 509 5.75 -2.01 -6.05
CA ALA A 509 5.89 -0.57 -5.85
C ALA A 509 7.12 0.06 -6.55
N TYR A 510 6.92 0.98 -7.51
CA TYR A 510 7.91 1.90 -8.13
C TYR A 510 7.87 3.39 -7.65
N ASN A 511 9.00 4.01 -7.28
CA ASN A 511 9.01 5.39 -6.71
C ASN A 511 9.81 6.44 -7.46
N ARG A 512 9.25 7.64 -7.41
CA ARG A 512 9.57 8.84 -8.17
C ARG A 512 10.54 9.84 -7.49
N ASN A 513 10.50 10.06 -6.17
CA ASN A 513 11.10 11.29 -5.57
C ASN A 513 12.47 11.12 -4.89
N THR A 514 12.72 10.08 -4.08
CA THR A 514 14.08 9.52 -3.83
C THR A 514 14.25 8.19 -4.52
N ASN A 515 13.15 7.55 -4.86
CA ASN A 515 12.63 6.61 -3.86
C ASN A 515 12.12 7.13 -2.54
N SER A 516 11.07 7.96 -2.57
CA SER A 516 10.07 8.26 -1.51
C SER A 516 9.99 9.74 -1.04
N ILE A 517 8.92 10.30 -0.45
CA ILE A 517 7.71 9.78 0.25
C ILE A 517 6.50 10.74 0.01
N LYS A 518 5.27 10.21 -0.01
CA LYS A 518 4.20 10.66 0.91
C LYS A 518 3.61 9.43 1.62
N MET A 519 3.13 9.70 2.82
CA MET A 519 2.61 8.80 3.86
C MET A 519 1.45 7.97 3.32
N PHE A 520 1.42 6.67 3.66
CA PHE A 520 0.67 5.58 3.01
C PHE A 520 1.27 5.14 1.68
N THR A 521 1.90 3.95 1.73
CA THR A 521 2.24 2.98 0.67
C THR A 521 2.70 3.54 -0.67
N TYR A 522 3.70 2.90 -1.31
CA TYR A 522 4.27 3.25 -2.62
C TYR A 522 5.39 4.31 -2.49
N CYS A 523 6.69 4.01 -2.58
CA CYS A 523 7.41 2.97 -3.31
C CYS A 523 8.94 3.16 -3.08
N SER A 524 9.81 2.42 -3.78
CA SER A 524 11.17 2.84 -4.22
C SER A 524 11.31 2.54 -5.75
N SER A 525 12.12 3.20 -6.60
CA SER A 525 13.00 2.75 -7.75
C SER A 525 13.81 1.49 -7.41
N ILE A 526 13.18 0.65 -6.62
CA ILE A 526 13.50 -0.69 -6.30
C ILE A 526 12.13 -1.34 -6.47
N SER A 527 11.95 -2.11 -7.54
CA SER A 527 10.79 -3.01 -7.58
C SER A 527 10.97 -3.97 -6.40
N ALA A 528 10.21 -3.73 -5.33
CA ALA A 528 10.19 -4.56 -4.14
C ALA A 528 9.03 -5.55 -4.32
N PHE A 529 9.34 -6.84 -4.38
CA PHE A 529 8.35 -7.93 -4.35
C PHE A 529 8.43 -8.61 -3.00
N PRO A 530 7.64 -8.19 -2.01
CA PRO A 530 7.70 -8.72 -0.64
C PRO A 530 7.49 -10.24 -0.62
N ALA A 531 8.05 -10.90 0.39
CA ALA A 531 7.95 -12.35 0.55
C ALA A 531 6.50 -12.85 0.51
N ALA A 532 5.59 -12.11 1.17
CA ALA A 532 4.17 -12.44 1.22
C ALA A 532 3.42 -12.25 -0.12
N PHE A 533 4.05 -11.64 -1.12
CA PHE A 533 3.48 -11.45 -2.47
C PHE A 533 3.77 -12.64 -3.39
N LEU A 534 4.82 -13.42 -3.11
CA LEU A 534 5.32 -14.51 -3.98
C LEU A 534 4.71 -15.87 -3.61
N GLN A 535 3.38 -15.94 -3.65
CA GLN A 535 2.59 -17.13 -3.36
C GLN A 535 1.44 -17.31 -4.36
N LEU A 536 0.72 -18.44 -4.31
CA LEU A 536 -0.44 -18.68 -5.16
C LEU A 536 -1.54 -17.62 -4.91
N PRO A 537 -2.28 -17.19 -5.95
CA PRO A 537 -2.20 -17.64 -7.35
C PRO A 537 -1.11 -16.94 -8.17
N LEU A 538 -0.35 -16.01 -7.58
CA LEU A 538 0.58 -15.13 -8.30
C LEU A 538 1.89 -15.82 -8.70
N TYR A 539 2.40 -16.72 -7.86
CA TYR A 539 3.65 -17.41 -8.12
C TYR A 539 3.77 -18.76 -7.40
N LYS A 540 4.33 -19.76 -8.09
CA LYS A 540 4.86 -20.99 -7.47
C LYS A 540 5.83 -21.69 -8.43
N ASN A 541 6.97 -22.17 -7.92
CA ASN A 541 7.99 -22.86 -8.73
C ASN A 541 7.43 -24.09 -9.49
N SER A 542 6.42 -24.76 -8.95
CA SER A 542 5.82 -25.96 -9.56
C SER A 542 4.75 -25.67 -10.61
N LEU A 543 4.51 -24.40 -10.96
CA LEU A 543 3.59 -24.02 -12.04
C LEU A 543 4.34 -23.96 -13.38
N PRO A 544 3.65 -24.24 -14.50
CA PRO A 544 4.16 -23.94 -15.83
C PRO A 544 4.59 -22.49 -15.95
N GLU A 545 5.71 -22.24 -16.63
CA GLU A 545 6.32 -20.91 -16.72
C GLU A 545 5.34 -19.84 -17.22
N TYR A 546 4.52 -20.16 -18.23
CA TYR A 546 3.56 -19.21 -18.80
C TYR A 546 2.60 -18.62 -17.74
N PHE A 547 2.27 -19.36 -16.68
CA PHE A 547 1.47 -18.82 -15.58
C PHE A 547 2.24 -17.80 -14.76
N ASN A 548 3.50 -18.10 -14.42
CA ASN A 548 4.35 -17.17 -13.68
C ASN A 548 4.63 -15.90 -14.50
N TYR A 549 4.80 -16.00 -15.83
CA TYR A 549 4.90 -14.83 -16.72
C TYR A 549 3.60 -14.01 -16.76
N ALA A 550 2.43 -14.67 -16.85
CA ALA A 550 1.15 -13.97 -16.90
C ALA A 550 0.80 -13.27 -15.58
N ALA A 551 1.10 -13.91 -14.45
CA ALA A 551 0.81 -13.37 -13.12
C ALA A 551 1.92 -12.43 -12.63
N ILE A 552 2.92 -12.94 -11.91
CA ILE A 552 4.00 -12.10 -11.37
C ILE A 552 4.80 -11.36 -12.45
N GLY A 553 4.95 -11.96 -13.64
CA GLY A 553 5.66 -11.33 -14.75
C GLY A 553 4.98 -10.07 -15.30
N SER A 554 3.64 -10.03 -15.36
CA SER A 554 2.91 -8.82 -15.78
C SER A 554 3.06 -7.70 -14.76
N ILE A 555 3.11 -8.04 -13.47
CA ILE A 555 3.36 -7.08 -12.38
C ILE A 555 4.80 -6.56 -12.42
N ILE A 556 5.79 -7.42 -12.66
CA ILE A 556 7.18 -6.98 -12.87
C ILE A 556 7.26 -6.00 -14.06
N GLY A 557 6.60 -6.32 -15.17
CA GLY A 557 6.51 -5.43 -16.34
C GLY A 557 5.84 -4.10 -16.02
N HIS A 558 4.78 -4.11 -15.21
CA HIS A 558 4.08 -2.91 -14.72
C HIS A 558 5.03 -2.00 -13.93
N GLU A 559 5.77 -2.55 -12.96
CA GLU A 559 6.71 -1.77 -12.15
C GLU A 559 7.89 -1.21 -12.96
N ILE A 560 8.42 -1.97 -13.93
CA ILE A 560 9.45 -1.46 -14.85
C ILE A 560 8.89 -0.28 -15.66
N THR A 561 7.66 -0.39 -16.14
CA THR A 561 7.01 0.61 -17.00
C THR A 561 6.72 1.92 -16.25
N HIS A 562 6.47 1.88 -14.94
CA HIS A 562 6.37 3.10 -14.13
C HIS A 562 7.65 3.95 -14.14
N GLY A 563 8.80 3.37 -14.45
CA GLY A 563 10.03 4.14 -14.71
C GLY A 563 9.98 4.97 -16.00
N PHE A 564 9.01 4.75 -16.88
CA PHE A 564 8.93 5.36 -18.21
C PHE A 564 7.54 5.93 -18.51
N ASP A 565 6.63 5.97 -17.54
CA ASP A 565 5.31 6.58 -17.71
C ASP A 565 5.39 8.12 -17.81
N SER A 566 4.22 8.77 -17.87
CA SER A 566 4.10 10.23 -18.02
C SER A 566 4.80 11.01 -16.93
N GLU A 567 5.02 10.43 -15.75
CA GLU A 567 5.77 11.08 -14.67
C GLU A 567 7.19 10.52 -14.56
N GLY A 568 7.33 9.20 -14.64
CA GLY A 568 8.58 8.47 -14.51
C GLY A 568 9.62 8.92 -15.53
N SER A 569 9.22 9.17 -16.77
CA SER A 569 10.12 9.60 -17.86
C SER A 569 10.89 10.90 -17.58
N PHE A 570 10.37 11.79 -16.73
CA PHE A 570 11.05 13.04 -16.35
C PHE A 570 12.21 12.87 -15.37
N ILE A 571 12.36 11.68 -14.76
CA ILE A 571 13.38 11.39 -13.75
C ILE A 571 14.54 10.61 -14.38
N ASN A 572 15.76 11.15 -14.30
CA ASN A 572 16.95 10.52 -14.87
C ASN A 572 17.69 9.62 -13.86
N PHE A 573 18.66 8.82 -14.34
CA PHE A 573 19.52 7.96 -13.51
C PHE A 573 20.61 8.75 -12.73
N TYR A 574 21.12 9.83 -13.33
CA TYR A 574 22.13 10.71 -12.76
C TYR A 574 21.52 12.08 -12.47
N LEU A 575 21.19 12.41 -11.22
CA LEU A 575 21.22 13.82 -10.83
C LEU A 575 22.63 14.18 -10.38
N VAL A 576 23.56 14.12 -11.34
CA VAL A 576 24.79 14.91 -11.40
C VAL A 576 24.79 15.60 -12.78
N THR A 577 24.81 16.93 -12.74
CA THR A 577 25.11 17.93 -13.80
C THR A 577 24.05 18.38 -14.81
N GLN A 578 23.72 19.68 -14.63
CA GLN A 578 23.50 20.75 -15.61
C GLN A 578 22.29 20.66 -16.56
N PHE A 579 21.19 21.29 -16.14
CA PHE A 579 20.40 22.08 -17.08
C PHE A 579 21.29 23.24 -17.57
N ARG A 580 21.59 23.26 -18.87
CA ARG A 580 21.88 24.51 -19.58
C ARG A 580 20.58 25.13 -20.02
#